data_AF-A0A4Q2Y8K3-F1
#
_entry.id   AF-A0A4Q2Y8K3-F1
#
_cell.length_a   1.000
_cell.length_b   1.000
_cell.length_c   1.000
_cell.angle_alpha   90.00
_cell.angle_beta   90.00
_cell.angle_gamma   90.00
#
_symmetry.space_group_name_H-M   'P 1'
#
loop_
_entity.id
_entity.type
_entity.pdbx_description
1 polymer ?
#
loop_
_entity_poly.entity_id
_entity_poly.type
_entity_poly.pdbx_seq_one_letter_code
_entity_poly.pdbx_strand_id
1 'polypeptide(L)'
;MNDRKTLEEREQMSDLDRLRHSCAHIMATAILRIWPDAQFAYGPPGEYGFYYDFDMRHRITPDDFPAIEAEMKKIAKENQKFEKKVIGRDEARVLAESGRLGGLTERPGNPSRFKLDLIDKIPEGEEISCYQNGEFIDLCAGPHVNYTSKCKNVRLTSVSASFYLGDESKGQLQRLYGTAFPTAEELEQHFVALEEAKKRDHRRLGKELQLFHIDDDVGQGLILWTPNGAILRQELQNFISAELRKQGYSQVFTPHIGKLTLYKTSGHFPYYKESQFGAIMENEQMQECADAGCTCAEVMQRLDGVSKKLAEGINSRAGKEVIPPDRVLADDSLLDGFMLKPMNCPHHIKIYDSQPRSYRDLPVRLAEFGTVYRWEKSGELNGLTRVRGFTQD
;
A
#
# COMPACT_ATOMS: atom_id res chain seq x y z
N MET A 1 11.65 3.51 -5.00
CA MET A 1 11.13 3.37 -6.37
C MET A 1 12.24 2.83 -7.26
N ASN A 2 12.39 1.51 -7.31
CA ASN A 2 13.34 0.83 -8.21
C ASN A 2 12.78 -0.54 -8.66
N ASP A 3 11.46 -0.64 -8.84
CA ASP A 3 10.75 -1.88 -9.22
C ASP A 3 10.54 -1.99 -10.74
N ARG A 4 11.56 -1.67 -11.53
CA ARG A 4 11.50 -1.96 -12.96
C ARG A 4 11.74 -3.45 -13.16
N LYS A 5 10.70 -4.18 -13.58
CA LYS A 5 10.82 -5.60 -13.94
C LYS A 5 11.89 -5.81 -15.02
N THR A 6 12.75 -6.79 -14.82
CA THR A 6 13.73 -7.23 -15.83
C THR A 6 13.02 -7.85 -17.04
N LEU A 7 13.74 -8.04 -18.14
CA LEU A 7 13.19 -8.72 -19.32
C LEU A 7 12.78 -10.17 -19.00
N GLU A 8 13.58 -10.89 -18.21
CA GLU A 8 13.27 -12.25 -17.76
C GLU A 8 12.00 -12.31 -16.91
N GLU A 9 11.84 -11.39 -15.96
CA GLU A 9 10.62 -11.31 -15.13
C GLU A 9 9.37 -10.99 -15.96
N ARG A 10 9.53 -10.24 -17.05
CA ARG A 10 8.43 -9.96 -18.00
C ARG A 10 8.08 -11.17 -18.85
N GLU A 11 9.05 -11.98 -19.25
CA GLU A 11 8.79 -13.21 -20.00
C GLU A 11 7.99 -14.23 -19.20
N GLN A 12 8.12 -14.20 -17.87
CA GLN A 12 7.35 -15.04 -16.94
C GLN A 12 5.90 -14.57 -16.70
N MET A 13 5.44 -13.55 -17.44
CA MET A 13 4.07 -13.03 -17.34
C MET A 13 3.03 -14.12 -17.67
N SER A 14 2.05 -14.27 -16.78
CA SER A 14 0.94 -15.22 -16.97
C SER A 14 0.13 -14.91 -18.24
N ASP A 15 -0.59 -15.89 -18.77
CA ASP A 15 -1.43 -15.68 -19.96
C ASP A 15 -2.50 -14.60 -19.74
N LEU A 16 -3.05 -14.52 -18.52
CA LEU A 16 -4.03 -13.51 -18.15
C LEU A 16 -3.40 -12.10 -18.07
N ASP A 17 -2.22 -11.99 -17.47
CA ASP A 17 -1.49 -10.71 -17.43
C ASP A 17 -1.08 -10.26 -18.83
N ARG A 18 -0.68 -11.20 -19.70
CA ARG A 18 -0.37 -10.93 -21.11
C ARG A 18 -1.59 -10.42 -21.87
N LEU A 19 -2.76 -11.00 -21.62
CA LEU A 19 -4.02 -10.51 -22.17
C LEU A 19 -4.34 -9.09 -21.67
N ARG A 20 -4.23 -8.85 -20.36
CA ARG A 20 -4.51 -7.55 -19.73
C ARG A 20 -3.55 -6.46 -20.20
N HIS A 21 -2.26 -6.78 -20.32
CA HIS A 21 -1.25 -5.92 -20.89
C HIS A 21 -1.55 -5.55 -22.34
N SER A 22 -2.00 -6.53 -23.14
CA SER A 22 -2.45 -6.29 -24.50
C SER A 22 -3.72 -5.43 -24.56
N CYS A 23 -4.65 -5.61 -23.62
CA CYS A 23 -5.84 -4.76 -23.50
C CYS A 23 -5.49 -3.31 -23.13
N ALA A 24 -4.42 -3.06 -22.38
CA ALA A 24 -3.92 -1.71 -22.13
C ALA A 24 -3.49 -1.02 -23.44
N HIS A 25 -2.81 -1.71 -24.35
CA HIS A 25 -2.47 -1.16 -25.69
C HIS A 25 -3.71 -0.92 -26.55
N ILE A 26 -4.70 -1.81 -26.50
CA ILE A 26 -5.98 -1.61 -27.18
C ILE A 26 -6.72 -0.39 -26.64
N MET A 27 -6.69 -0.19 -25.32
CA MET A 27 -7.25 0.98 -24.66
C MET A 27 -6.54 2.27 -25.10
N ALA A 28 -5.21 2.27 -25.16
CA ALA A 28 -4.44 3.40 -25.66
C ALA A 28 -4.76 3.73 -27.13
N THR A 29 -4.86 2.69 -27.98
CA THR A 29 -5.27 2.84 -29.38
C THR A 29 -6.68 3.45 -29.49
N ALA A 30 -7.63 2.96 -28.69
CA ALA A 30 -9.01 3.47 -28.65
C ALA A 30 -9.06 4.94 -28.21
N ILE A 31 -8.35 5.29 -27.14
CA ILE A 31 -8.25 6.67 -26.64
C ILE A 31 -7.66 7.58 -27.73
N LEU A 32 -6.59 7.17 -28.44
CA LEU A 32 -6.00 7.99 -29.50
C LEU A 32 -6.93 8.21 -30.69
N ARG A 33 -7.79 7.24 -31.01
CA ARG A 33 -8.80 7.39 -32.07
C ARG A 33 -9.87 8.42 -31.70
N ILE A 34 -10.20 8.54 -30.41
CA ILE A 34 -11.21 9.48 -29.91
C ILE A 34 -10.58 10.86 -29.62
N TRP A 35 -9.42 10.86 -28.95
CA TRP A 35 -8.65 12.03 -28.52
C TRP A 35 -7.18 11.91 -28.96
N PRO A 36 -6.83 12.41 -30.16
CA PRO A 36 -5.48 12.28 -30.72
C PRO A 36 -4.36 12.98 -29.96
N ASP A 37 -4.70 13.91 -29.05
CA ASP A 37 -3.73 14.62 -28.21
C ASP A 37 -3.25 13.83 -26.98
N ALA A 38 -3.76 12.61 -26.77
CA ALA A 38 -3.36 11.78 -25.64
C ALA A 38 -1.88 11.39 -25.67
N GLN A 39 -1.23 11.56 -24.52
CA GLN A 39 0.19 11.28 -24.27
C GLN A 39 0.30 10.21 -23.17
N PHE A 40 0.78 9.03 -23.53
CA PHE A 40 0.77 7.85 -22.67
C PHE A 40 2.08 7.70 -21.86
N ALA A 41 1.95 7.44 -20.57
CA ALA A 41 3.07 7.18 -19.67
C ALA A 41 3.26 5.67 -19.43
N TYR A 42 2.52 5.10 -18.46
CA TYR A 42 2.67 3.72 -18.00
C TYR A 42 1.36 2.95 -18.08
N GLY A 43 1.37 1.73 -18.62
CA GLY A 43 0.18 0.87 -18.69
C GLY A 43 0.42 -0.61 -18.37
N PRO A 44 0.83 -0.96 -17.14
CA PRO A 44 1.09 -2.35 -16.77
C PRO A 44 -0.20 -3.14 -16.50
N PRO A 45 -0.16 -4.49 -16.61
CA PRO A 45 -1.15 -5.33 -15.97
C PRO A 45 -0.99 -5.28 -14.44
N GLY A 46 -2.09 -5.53 -13.73
CA GLY A 46 -2.13 -5.65 -12.27
C GLY A 46 -3.03 -6.80 -11.83
N GLU A 47 -3.06 -7.07 -10.52
CA GLU A 47 -3.77 -8.22 -9.92
C GLU A 47 -5.24 -8.31 -10.37
N TYR A 48 -5.95 -7.18 -10.41
CA TYR A 48 -7.38 -7.11 -10.74
C TYR A 48 -7.68 -6.69 -12.18
N GLY A 49 -6.66 -6.46 -13.02
CA GLY A 49 -6.86 -5.95 -14.37
C GLY A 49 -5.63 -5.28 -14.97
N PHE A 50 -5.80 -4.08 -15.50
CA PHE A 50 -4.74 -3.22 -16.03
C PHE A 50 -5.15 -1.77 -15.85
N TYR A 51 -4.19 -0.86 -15.99
CA TYR A 51 -4.48 0.56 -16.09
C TYR A 51 -3.60 1.20 -17.16
N TYR A 52 -3.88 2.45 -17.51
CA TYR A 52 -2.96 3.28 -18.26
C TYR A 52 -2.99 4.71 -17.71
N ASP A 53 -1.82 5.25 -17.39
CA ASP A 53 -1.59 6.67 -17.08
C ASP A 53 -1.35 7.46 -18.37
N PHE A 54 -2.09 8.53 -18.56
CA PHE A 54 -1.93 9.43 -19.72
C PHE A 54 -2.29 10.87 -19.36
N ASP A 55 -1.79 11.79 -20.17
CA ASP A 55 -2.22 13.19 -20.18
C ASP A 55 -2.93 13.52 -21.48
N MET A 56 -4.00 14.32 -21.37
CA MET A 56 -4.74 14.87 -22.50
C MET A 56 -5.66 16.00 -22.01
N ARG A 57 -6.15 16.83 -22.93
CA ARG A 57 -7.03 17.96 -22.58
C ARG A 57 -8.37 17.51 -22.03
N HIS A 58 -8.99 16.49 -22.63
CA HIS A 58 -10.27 15.96 -22.17
C HIS A 58 -10.11 15.24 -20.83
N ARG A 59 -11.07 15.45 -19.91
CA ARG A 59 -11.11 14.76 -18.63
C ARG A 59 -12.07 13.59 -18.73
N ILE A 60 -11.55 12.36 -18.67
CA ILE A 60 -12.37 11.15 -18.75
C ILE A 60 -13.27 11.07 -17.52
N THR A 61 -14.53 10.77 -17.76
CA THR A 61 -15.54 10.45 -16.76
C THR A 61 -16.13 9.07 -17.05
N PRO A 62 -16.87 8.45 -16.09
CA PRO A 62 -17.57 7.20 -16.35
C PRO A 62 -18.52 7.23 -17.57
N ASP A 63 -19.04 8.40 -17.94
CA ASP A 63 -19.91 8.58 -19.11
C ASP A 63 -19.18 8.35 -20.44
N ASP A 64 -17.85 8.47 -20.46
CA ASP A 64 -17.01 8.20 -21.63
C ASP A 64 -16.73 6.70 -21.83
N PHE A 65 -16.91 5.87 -20.79
CA PHE A 65 -16.50 4.46 -20.82
C PHE A 65 -17.18 3.68 -21.96
N PRO A 66 -18.50 3.81 -22.20
CA PRO A 66 -19.15 3.09 -23.30
C PRO A 66 -18.57 3.42 -24.68
N ALA A 67 -18.13 4.66 -24.90
CA ALA A 67 -17.53 5.07 -26.17
C ALA A 67 -16.14 4.45 -26.36
N ILE A 68 -15.31 4.47 -25.31
CA ILE A 68 -13.97 3.86 -25.32
C ILE A 68 -14.07 2.34 -25.51
N GLU A 69 -14.94 1.66 -24.76
CA GLU A 69 -15.17 0.22 -24.88
C GLU A 69 -15.68 -0.18 -26.27
N ALA A 70 -16.56 0.63 -26.85
CA ALA A 70 -17.04 0.40 -28.22
C ALA A 70 -15.88 0.47 -29.23
N GLU A 71 -14.96 1.43 -29.08
CA GLU A 71 -13.79 1.56 -29.95
C GLU A 71 -12.78 0.44 -29.72
N MET A 72 -12.51 0.06 -28.47
CA MET A 72 -11.70 -1.12 -28.12
C MET A 72 -12.24 -2.39 -28.80
N LYS A 73 -13.57 -2.57 -28.79
CA LYS A 73 -14.25 -3.70 -29.44
C LYS A 73 -14.11 -3.66 -30.96
N LYS A 74 -14.07 -2.49 -31.59
CA LYS A 74 -13.76 -2.36 -33.04
C LYS A 74 -12.33 -2.80 -33.33
N ILE A 75 -11.36 -2.31 -32.57
CA ILE A 75 -9.93 -2.68 -32.74
C ILE A 75 -9.71 -4.18 -32.53
N ALA A 76 -10.42 -4.79 -31.57
CA ALA A 76 -10.38 -6.24 -31.38
C ALA A 76 -10.95 -7.01 -32.60
N LYS A 77 -11.98 -6.47 -33.27
CA LYS A 77 -12.55 -7.07 -34.49
C LYS A 77 -11.65 -6.91 -35.72
N GLU A 78 -10.82 -5.88 -35.76
CA GLU A 78 -9.82 -5.68 -36.83
C GLU A 78 -8.74 -6.77 -36.86
N ASN A 79 -8.59 -7.55 -35.77
CA ASN A 79 -7.69 -8.71 -35.69
C ASN A 79 -6.24 -8.39 -36.12
N GLN A 80 -5.75 -7.23 -35.72
CA GLN A 80 -4.39 -6.80 -36.01
C GLN A 80 -3.40 -7.69 -35.25
N LYS A 81 -2.21 -7.91 -35.81
CA LYS A 81 -1.13 -8.64 -35.14
C LYS A 81 -0.39 -7.70 -34.18
N PHE A 82 0.01 -8.21 -33.02
CA PHE A 82 0.99 -7.52 -32.17
C PHE A 82 2.40 -7.88 -32.64
N GLU A 83 3.15 -6.90 -33.13
CA GLU A 83 4.48 -7.09 -33.69
C GLU A 83 5.54 -6.46 -32.79
N LYS A 84 6.41 -7.29 -32.21
CA LYS A 84 7.61 -6.83 -31.49
C LYS A 84 8.65 -6.39 -32.52
N LYS A 85 9.22 -5.20 -32.33
CA LYS A 85 10.38 -4.69 -33.06
C LYS A 85 11.45 -4.30 -32.05
N VAL A 86 12.62 -4.90 -32.16
CA VAL A 86 13.81 -4.48 -31.40
C VAL A 86 14.43 -3.31 -32.16
N ILE A 87 14.63 -2.19 -31.47
CA ILE A 87 15.13 -0.96 -32.09
C ILE A 87 16.29 -0.39 -31.28
N GLY A 88 17.14 0.38 -31.95
CA GLY A 88 18.23 1.10 -31.28
C GLY A 88 17.69 2.23 -30.40
N ARG A 89 18.49 2.66 -29.41
CA ARG A 89 18.14 3.81 -28.55
C ARG A 89 17.92 5.08 -29.36
N ASP A 90 18.80 5.36 -30.33
CA ASP A 90 18.70 6.54 -31.18
C ASP A 90 17.43 6.51 -32.05
N GLU A 91 17.10 5.35 -32.61
CA GLU A 91 15.85 5.16 -33.36
C GLU A 91 14.62 5.37 -32.47
N ALA A 92 14.63 4.82 -31.24
CA ALA A 92 13.56 5.03 -30.27
C ALA A 92 13.38 6.51 -29.93
N ARG A 93 14.48 7.27 -29.78
CA ARG A 93 14.44 8.72 -29.55
C ARG A 93 13.84 9.45 -30.73
N VAL A 94 14.26 9.15 -31.96
CA VAL A 94 13.72 9.77 -33.18
C VAL A 94 12.21 9.54 -33.30
N LEU A 95 11.74 8.31 -33.04
CA LEU A 95 10.31 7.99 -33.03
C LEU A 95 9.54 8.70 -31.91
N ALA A 96 10.16 8.90 -30.75
CA ALA A 96 9.56 9.64 -29.66
C ALA A 96 9.53 11.15 -29.95
N GLU A 97 10.58 11.73 -30.52
CA GLU A 97 10.67 13.15 -30.91
C GLU A 97 9.68 13.51 -32.01
N SER A 98 9.45 12.62 -32.98
CA SER A 98 8.41 12.81 -34.01
C SER A 98 6.98 12.64 -33.48
N GLY A 99 6.83 12.20 -32.23
CA GLY A 99 5.54 11.87 -31.63
C GLY A 99 4.96 10.54 -32.13
N ARG A 100 5.70 9.75 -32.91
CA ARG A 100 5.24 8.46 -33.46
C ARG A 100 5.11 7.38 -32.39
N LEU A 101 6.03 7.36 -31.43
CA LEU A 101 6.07 6.39 -30.34
C LEU A 101 5.00 6.71 -29.28
N GLY A 102 4.12 5.78 -28.94
CA GLY A 102 2.91 6.06 -28.17
C GLY A 102 1.86 6.85 -28.97
N GLY A 103 1.85 6.72 -30.31
CA GLY A 103 0.93 7.43 -31.21
C GLY A 103 0.43 6.54 -32.36
N LEU A 104 -0.58 7.02 -33.09
CA LEU A 104 -1.08 6.36 -34.31
C LEU A 104 -0.31 6.82 -35.56
N THR A 105 0.05 8.11 -35.60
CA THR A 105 0.80 8.76 -36.68
C THR A 105 1.92 9.62 -36.09
N GLU A 106 2.77 10.17 -36.94
CA GLU A 106 3.66 11.26 -36.52
C GLU A 106 2.83 12.46 -36.05
N ARG A 107 3.38 13.21 -35.07
CA ARG A 107 2.76 14.40 -34.48
C ARG A 107 3.80 15.53 -34.43
N PRO A 108 4.05 16.21 -35.57
CA PRO A 108 5.05 17.27 -35.64
C PRO A 108 4.82 18.34 -34.57
N GLY A 109 5.87 18.69 -33.82
CA GLY A 109 5.79 19.65 -32.72
C GLY A 109 5.14 19.13 -31.44
N ASN A 110 4.76 17.84 -31.37
CA ASN A 110 4.21 17.20 -30.18
C ASN A 110 4.95 15.89 -29.85
N PRO A 111 6.20 15.99 -29.37
CA PRO A 111 7.01 14.83 -29.02
C PRO A 111 6.36 14.01 -27.90
N SER A 112 6.60 12.71 -27.92
CA SER A 112 6.11 11.75 -26.93
C SER A 112 6.90 11.85 -25.62
N ARG A 113 6.66 12.91 -24.86
CA ARG A 113 7.46 13.34 -23.71
C ARG A 113 7.71 12.23 -22.66
N PHE A 114 6.69 11.43 -22.36
CA PHE A 114 6.82 10.35 -21.38
C PHE A 114 7.67 9.20 -21.93
N LYS A 115 7.59 8.94 -23.24
CA LYS A 115 8.39 7.91 -23.89
C LYS A 115 9.86 8.32 -23.97
N LEU A 116 10.16 9.62 -24.17
CA LEU A 116 11.53 10.15 -24.09
C LEU A 116 12.15 9.91 -22.71
N ASP A 117 11.48 10.33 -21.64
CA ASP A 117 11.97 10.13 -20.27
C ASP A 117 12.10 8.63 -19.91
N LEU A 118 11.22 7.78 -20.44
CA LEU A 118 11.33 6.33 -20.29
C LEU A 118 12.58 5.76 -20.97
N ILE A 119 12.88 6.18 -22.20
CA ILE A 119 14.08 5.75 -22.92
C ILE A 119 15.34 6.12 -22.14
N ASP A 120 15.40 7.32 -21.56
CA ASP A 120 16.55 7.78 -20.76
C ASP A 120 16.80 6.93 -19.52
N LYS A 121 15.76 6.28 -18.98
CA LYS A 121 15.84 5.43 -17.80
C LYS A 121 16.16 3.97 -18.08
N ILE A 122 16.15 3.55 -19.34
CA ILE A 122 16.58 2.20 -19.71
C ILE A 122 18.11 2.15 -19.55
N PRO A 123 18.67 1.20 -18.76
CA PRO A 123 20.12 1.02 -18.62
C PRO A 123 20.83 0.82 -19.96
N GLU A 124 22.10 1.22 -20.01
CA GLU A 124 22.96 0.94 -21.17
C GLU A 124 23.14 -0.57 -21.35
N GLY A 125 23.09 -1.05 -22.59
CA GLY A 125 23.20 -2.48 -22.92
C GLY A 125 21.91 -3.28 -22.82
N GLU A 126 20.80 -2.72 -22.31
CA GLU A 126 19.51 -3.42 -22.31
C GLU A 126 18.75 -3.24 -23.63
N GLU A 127 18.10 -4.32 -24.09
CA GLU A 127 17.29 -4.32 -25.30
C GLU A 127 16.12 -3.33 -25.20
N ILE A 128 16.02 -2.43 -26.19
CA ILE A 128 14.86 -1.56 -26.37
C ILE A 128 13.96 -2.18 -27.43
N SER A 129 12.69 -2.34 -27.11
CA SER A 129 11.71 -2.84 -28.06
C SER A 129 10.42 -2.01 -28.04
N CYS A 130 9.74 -2.07 -29.18
CA CYS A 130 8.43 -1.49 -29.37
C CYS A 130 7.46 -2.59 -29.81
N TYR A 131 6.19 -2.43 -29.43
CA TYR A 131 5.11 -3.25 -29.96
C TYR A 131 4.19 -2.42 -30.82
N GLN A 132 3.88 -2.94 -32.00
CA GLN A 132 2.96 -2.34 -32.94
C GLN A 132 1.68 -3.17 -33.06
N ASN A 133 0.51 -2.53 -33.00
CA ASN A 133 -0.77 -3.10 -33.40
C ASN A 133 -1.49 -2.12 -34.34
N GLY A 134 -1.60 -2.49 -35.62
CA GLY A 134 -2.10 -1.59 -36.65
C GLY A 134 -1.23 -0.33 -36.74
N GLU A 135 -1.85 0.84 -36.55
CA GLU A 135 -1.18 2.13 -36.59
C GLU A 135 -0.51 2.49 -35.25
N PHE A 136 -0.94 1.89 -34.13
CA PHE A 136 -0.37 2.21 -32.82
C PHE A 136 0.99 1.54 -32.63
N ILE A 137 2.00 2.31 -32.23
CA ILE A 137 3.32 1.82 -31.83
C ILE A 137 3.59 2.30 -30.41
N ASP A 138 4.00 1.41 -29.50
CA ASP A 138 4.32 1.77 -28.12
C ASP A 138 5.69 1.25 -27.69
N LEU A 139 6.36 2.01 -26.83
CA LEU A 139 7.60 1.59 -26.16
C LEU A 139 7.24 0.56 -25.09
N CYS A 140 7.53 -0.70 -25.35
CA CYS A 140 7.09 -1.79 -24.50
C CYS A 140 7.98 -3.02 -24.69
N ALA A 141 8.39 -3.63 -23.58
CA ALA A 141 9.16 -4.87 -23.60
C ALA A 141 8.29 -6.13 -23.83
N GLY A 142 6.96 -6.02 -23.68
CA GLY A 142 6.04 -7.15 -23.78
C GLY A 142 6.08 -8.09 -22.56
N PRO A 143 5.64 -9.35 -22.73
CA PRO A 143 5.03 -9.93 -23.94
C PRO A 143 3.58 -9.44 -24.17
N HIS A 144 3.07 -9.70 -25.37
CA HIS A 144 1.68 -9.46 -25.78
C HIS A 144 1.04 -10.73 -26.35
N VAL A 145 -0.29 -10.78 -26.39
CA VAL A 145 -1.03 -11.82 -27.14
C VAL A 145 -0.78 -11.65 -28.64
N ASN A 146 -1.00 -12.70 -29.42
CA ASN A 146 -0.63 -12.67 -30.84
C ASN A 146 -1.47 -11.68 -31.69
N TYR A 147 -2.77 -11.57 -31.39
CA TYR A 147 -3.72 -10.78 -32.18
C TYR A 147 -4.70 -10.01 -31.30
N THR A 148 -5.12 -8.82 -31.75
CA THR A 148 -6.10 -7.97 -31.05
C THR A 148 -7.46 -8.64 -30.87
N SER A 149 -7.80 -9.66 -31.67
CA SER A 149 -9.03 -10.44 -31.53
C SER A 149 -9.12 -11.28 -30.26
N LYS A 150 -8.03 -11.41 -29.51
CA LYS A 150 -8.04 -12.00 -28.16
C LYS A 150 -8.54 -11.00 -27.10
N CYS A 151 -8.42 -9.70 -27.35
CA CYS A 151 -8.79 -8.62 -26.42
C CYS A 151 -10.27 -8.21 -26.53
N LYS A 152 -11.19 -9.18 -26.66
CA LYS A 152 -12.63 -8.92 -26.88
C LYS A 152 -13.43 -8.70 -25.61
N ASN A 153 -13.07 -9.38 -24.54
CA ASN A 153 -13.82 -9.34 -23.28
C ASN A 153 -13.08 -8.44 -22.30
N VAL A 154 -13.39 -7.16 -22.39
CA VAL A 154 -12.78 -6.09 -21.62
C VAL A 154 -13.88 -5.19 -21.07
N ARG A 155 -13.69 -4.67 -19.85
CA ARG A 155 -14.58 -3.67 -19.24
C ARG A 155 -13.74 -2.64 -18.49
N LEU A 156 -14.03 -1.36 -18.69
CA LEU A 156 -13.48 -0.25 -17.92
C LEU A 156 -14.17 -0.20 -16.55
N THR A 157 -13.42 0.15 -15.52
CA THR A 157 -13.88 0.00 -14.13
C THR A 157 -13.93 1.33 -13.39
N SER A 158 -12.86 2.13 -13.48
CA SER A 158 -12.78 3.41 -12.80
C SER A 158 -11.75 4.32 -13.47
N VAL A 159 -11.84 5.61 -13.15
CA VAL A 159 -10.84 6.62 -13.49
C VAL A 159 -10.40 7.30 -12.21
N SER A 160 -9.10 7.56 -12.07
CA SER A 160 -8.54 8.30 -10.94
C SER A 160 -7.50 9.31 -11.42
N ALA A 161 -7.18 10.28 -10.57
CA ALA A 161 -5.94 11.03 -10.73
C ALA A 161 -4.74 10.14 -10.38
N SER A 162 -3.63 10.35 -11.08
CA SER A 162 -2.32 9.83 -10.72
C SER A 162 -1.28 10.93 -10.93
N PHE A 163 -0.04 10.69 -10.52
CA PHE A 163 1.07 11.61 -10.71
C PHE A 163 2.19 10.91 -11.45
N TYR A 164 2.89 11.62 -12.31
CA TYR A 164 3.99 11.03 -13.06
C TYR A 164 5.08 10.53 -12.09
N LEU A 165 5.40 9.24 -12.16
CA LEU A 165 6.32 8.55 -11.22
C LEU A 165 5.91 8.66 -9.75
N GLY A 166 4.64 8.93 -9.45
CA GLY A 166 4.15 9.16 -8.09
C GLY A 166 4.66 10.45 -7.44
N ASP A 167 5.15 11.41 -8.25
CA ASP A 167 5.71 12.67 -7.80
C ASP A 167 4.77 13.82 -8.17
N GLU A 168 4.12 14.43 -7.18
CA GLU A 168 3.13 15.49 -7.38
C GLU A 168 3.70 16.71 -8.12
N SER A 169 5.01 16.96 -8.00
CA SER A 169 5.69 18.07 -8.68
C SER A 169 5.86 17.85 -10.18
N LYS A 170 5.74 16.60 -10.67
CA LYS A 170 5.98 16.23 -12.07
C LYS A 170 4.72 16.21 -12.93
N GLY A 171 3.60 16.69 -12.39
CA GLY A 171 2.35 16.86 -13.10
C GLY A 171 1.36 15.73 -12.86
N GLN A 172 0.08 16.13 -12.82
CA GLN A 172 -1.06 15.24 -12.66
C GLN A 172 -1.40 14.55 -13.98
N LEU A 173 -1.66 13.25 -13.91
CA LEU A 173 -2.11 12.40 -15.00
C LEU A 173 -3.51 11.86 -14.70
N GLN A 174 -4.14 11.32 -15.74
CA GLN A 174 -5.36 10.53 -15.62
C GLN A 174 -4.99 9.06 -15.70
N ARG A 175 -5.50 8.25 -14.77
CA ARG A 175 -5.37 6.81 -14.76
C ARG A 175 -6.72 6.17 -15.08
N LEU A 176 -6.81 5.49 -16.21
CA LEU A 176 -7.99 4.70 -16.57
C LEU A 176 -7.73 3.22 -16.26
N TYR A 177 -8.62 2.62 -15.47
CA TYR A 177 -8.57 1.21 -15.09
C TYR A 177 -9.52 0.36 -15.92
N GLY A 178 -9.08 -0.83 -16.29
CA GLY A 178 -9.90 -1.84 -16.94
C GLY A 178 -9.54 -3.25 -16.49
N THR A 179 -10.40 -4.21 -16.80
CA THR A 179 -10.11 -5.63 -16.61
C THR A 179 -10.50 -6.42 -17.85
N ALA A 180 -9.83 -7.55 -18.06
CA ALA A 180 -10.05 -8.38 -19.23
C ALA A 180 -9.88 -9.86 -18.87
N PHE A 181 -10.63 -10.70 -19.58
CA PHE A 181 -10.64 -12.15 -19.41
C PHE A 181 -10.68 -12.88 -20.77
N PRO A 182 -10.14 -14.10 -20.86
CA PRO A 182 -10.20 -14.94 -22.06
C PRO A 182 -11.60 -15.12 -22.64
N THR A 183 -12.63 -15.20 -21.80
CA THR A 183 -14.02 -15.41 -22.20
C THR A 183 -14.96 -14.34 -21.65
N ALA A 184 -16.11 -14.14 -22.31
CA ALA A 184 -17.16 -13.24 -21.83
C ALA A 184 -17.81 -13.77 -20.54
N GLU A 185 -17.86 -15.09 -20.38
CA GLU A 185 -18.36 -15.75 -19.18
C GLU A 185 -17.47 -15.45 -17.97
N GLU A 186 -16.15 -15.61 -18.08
CA GLU A 186 -15.21 -15.28 -16.99
C GLU A 186 -15.26 -13.80 -16.61
N LEU A 187 -15.38 -12.91 -17.59
CA LEU A 187 -15.54 -11.47 -17.33
C LEU A 187 -16.82 -11.22 -16.50
N GLU A 188 -17.94 -11.82 -16.89
CA GLU A 188 -19.19 -11.63 -16.17
C GLU A 188 -19.15 -12.28 -14.78
N GLN A 189 -18.60 -13.49 -14.65
CA GLN A 189 -18.39 -14.16 -13.37
C GLN A 189 -17.52 -13.32 -12.42
N HIS A 190 -16.49 -12.63 -12.93
CA HIS A 190 -15.69 -11.71 -12.14
C HIS A 190 -16.53 -10.57 -11.54
N PHE A 191 -17.40 -9.94 -12.33
CA PHE A 191 -18.28 -8.88 -11.82
C PHE A 191 -19.36 -9.41 -10.87
N VAL A 192 -19.92 -10.59 -11.14
CA VAL A 192 -20.82 -11.27 -10.19
C VAL A 192 -20.11 -11.53 -8.87
N ALA A 193 -18.86 -12.02 -8.90
CA ALA A 193 -18.07 -12.26 -7.70
C ALA A 193 -17.76 -10.96 -6.93
N LEU A 194 -17.46 -9.86 -7.63
CA LEU A 194 -17.26 -8.55 -6.99
C LEU A 194 -18.54 -8.05 -6.32
N GLU A 195 -19.71 -8.20 -6.95
CA GLU A 195 -20.99 -7.82 -6.34
C GLU A 195 -21.33 -8.71 -5.14
N GLU A 196 -21.07 -10.01 -5.22
CA GLU A 196 -21.21 -10.93 -4.08
C GLU A 196 -20.24 -10.58 -2.95
N ALA A 197 -19.00 -10.18 -3.24
CA ALA A 197 -18.05 -9.72 -2.24
C ALA A 197 -18.52 -8.44 -1.55
N LYS A 198 -19.04 -7.46 -2.30
CA LYS A 198 -19.63 -6.22 -1.74
C LYS A 198 -20.80 -6.49 -0.80
N LYS A 199 -21.63 -7.50 -1.09
CA LYS A 199 -22.72 -7.93 -0.19
C LYS A 199 -22.21 -8.49 1.14
N ARG A 200 -20.98 -8.99 1.19
CA ARG A 200 -20.35 -9.61 2.36
C ARG A 200 -19.35 -8.69 3.08
N ASP A 201 -19.28 -7.42 2.68
CA ASP A 201 -18.45 -6.43 3.33
C ASP A 201 -18.90 -6.22 4.78
N HIS A 202 -17.99 -6.44 5.74
CA HIS A 202 -18.29 -6.33 7.17
C HIS A 202 -18.71 -4.92 7.59
N ARG A 203 -18.38 -3.89 6.83
CA ARG A 203 -18.83 -2.50 7.09
C ARG A 203 -20.30 -2.33 6.76
N ARG A 204 -20.73 -2.94 5.67
CA ARG A 204 -22.14 -2.99 5.28
C ARG A 204 -22.93 -3.84 6.28
N LEU A 205 -22.51 -5.09 6.47
CA LEU A 205 -23.18 -6.02 7.39
C LEU A 205 -23.15 -5.52 8.83
N GLY A 206 -22.03 -4.94 9.27
CA GLY A 206 -21.88 -4.37 10.61
C GLY A 206 -22.86 -3.24 10.89
N LYS A 207 -23.18 -2.43 9.87
CA LYS A 207 -24.24 -1.40 9.98
C LYS A 207 -25.63 -2.01 9.96
N GLU A 208 -25.91 -2.91 9.00
CA GLU A 208 -27.24 -3.56 8.85
C GLU A 208 -27.64 -4.37 10.09
N LEU A 209 -26.68 -5.08 10.68
CA LEU A 209 -26.87 -5.93 11.87
C LEU A 209 -26.58 -5.17 13.19
N GLN A 210 -26.24 -3.88 13.10
CA GLN A 210 -25.89 -3.04 14.24
C GLN A 210 -24.86 -3.72 15.14
N LEU A 211 -23.70 -4.09 14.60
CA LEU A 211 -22.63 -4.77 15.34
C LEU A 211 -21.62 -3.77 15.92
N PHE A 212 -21.26 -2.75 15.15
CA PHE A 212 -20.33 -1.72 15.58
C PHE A 212 -20.70 -0.38 14.96
N HIS A 213 -20.18 0.68 15.57
CA HIS A 213 -20.28 2.04 15.07
C HIS A 213 -18.89 2.65 14.98
N ILE A 214 -18.66 3.40 13.91
CA ILE A 214 -17.47 4.22 13.72
C ILE A 214 -17.98 5.64 13.71
N ASP A 215 -17.47 6.42 14.64
CA ASP A 215 -17.90 7.79 14.89
C ASP A 215 -16.67 8.69 14.77
N ASP A 216 -16.80 9.76 13.97
CA ASP A 216 -15.69 10.65 13.67
C ASP A 216 -15.27 11.49 14.88
N ASP A 217 -16.20 11.80 15.80
CA ASP A 217 -15.90 12.55 17.03
C ASP A 217 -15.14 11.68 18.05
N VAL A 218 -15.41 10.37 18.06
CA VAL A 218 -14.61 9.41 18.84
C VAL A 218 -13.21 9.23 18.25
N GLY A 219 -13.10 9.24 16.91
CA GLY A 219 -11.85 9.21 16.18
C GLY A 219 -11.68 7.98 15.27
N GLN A 220 -11.06 8.21 14.11
CA GLN A 220 -10.89 7.18 13.09
C GLN A 220 -10.09 5.97 13.59
N GLY A 221 -10.60 4.77 13.29
CA GLY A 221 -9.98 3.51 13.68
C GLY A 221 -10.18 3.16 15.16
N LEU A 222 -11.07 3.85 15.88
CA LEU A 222 -11.49 3.51 17.25
C LEU A 222 -12.94 3.01 17.22
N ILE A 223 -13.11 1.70 17.40
CA ILE A 223 -14.39 1.03 17.16
C ILE A 223 -15.28 1.06 18.39
N LEU A 224 -16.51 1.56 18.24
CA LEU A 224 -17.56 1.43 19.24
C LEU A 224 -18.31 0.12 19.02
N TRP A 225 -18.13 -0.83 19.95
CA TRP A 225 -18.91 -2.06 19.94
C TRP A 225 -20.31 -1.80 20.50
N THR A 226 -21.33 -2.08 19.68
CA THR A 226 -22.74 -2.00 20.10
C THR A 226 -23.14 -3.27 20.88
N PRO A 227 -24.34 -3.34 21.47
CA PRO A 227 -24.79 -4.55 22.17
C PRO A 227 -24.70 -5.85 21.34
N ASN A 228 -25.12 -5.85 20.07
CA ASN A 228 -25.07 -7.07 19.24
C ASN A 228 -23.63 -7.50 18.94
N GLY A 229 -22.75 -6.55 18.63
CA GLY A 229 -21.34 -6.86 18.40
C GLY A 229 -20.61 -7.25 19.68
N ALA A 230 -20.99 -6.69 20.83
CA ALA A 230 -20.43 -7.05 22.13
C ALA A 230 -20.74 -8.51 22.48
N ILE A 231 -21.94 -9.01 22.16
CA ILE A 231 -22.28 -10.44 22.30
C ILE A 231 -21.32 -11.29 21.47
N LEU A 232 -21.17 -10.99 20.17
CA LEU A 232 -20.28 -11.73 19.28
C LEU A 232 -18.84 -11.74 19.81
N ARG A 233 -18.33 -10.58 20.22
CA ARG A 233 -16.99 -10.43 20.79
C ARG A 233 -16.83 -11.26 22.06
N GLN A 234 -17.80 -11.22 22.97
CA GLN A 234 -17.75 -11.96 24.24
C GLN A 234 -17.75 -13.47 24.00
N GLU A 235 -18.58 -13.97 23.07
CA GLU A 235 -18.61 -15.40 22.73
C GLU A 235 -17.28 -15.89 22.14
N LEU A 236 -16.65 -15.09 21.27
CA LEU A 236 -15.31 -15.39 20.75
C LEU A 236 -14.25 -15.40 21.87
N GLN A 237 -14.29 -14.43 22.78
CA GLN A 237 -13.38 -14.39 23.93
C GLN A 237 -13.60 -15.56 24.89
N ASN A 238 -14.86 -15.94 25.15
CA ASN A 238 -15.20 -17.10 25.97
C ASN A 238 -14.64 -18.39 25.37
N PHE A 239 -14.83 -18.58 24.06
CA PHE A 239 -14.29 -19.72 23.33
C PHE A 239 -12.76 -19.78 23.43
N ILE A 240 -12.06 -18.70 23.07
CA ILE A 240 -10.59 -18.66 23.10
C ILE A 240 -10.07 -18.86 24.53
N SER A 241 -10.71 -18.26 25.54
CA SER A 241 -10.36 -18.46 26.96
C SER A 241 -10.45 -19.92 27.38
N ALA A 242 -11.48 -20.64 26.91
CA ALA A 242 -11.64 -22.04 27.22
C ALA A 242 -10.51 -22.87 26.59
N GLU A 243 -10.15 -22.61 25.33
CA GLU A 243 -9.08 -23.32 24.64
C GLU A 243 -7.69 -23.02 25.21
N LEU A 244 -7.40 -21.76 25.55
CA LEU A 244 -6.14 -21.36 26.19
C LEU A 244 -5.95 -22.04 27.55
N ARG A 245 -7.01 -22.13 28.36
CA ARG A 245 -6.97 -22.85 29.66
C ARG A 245 -6.69 -24.33 29.49
N LYS A 246 -7.32 -25.00 28.51
CA LYS A 246 -7.05 -26.42 28.19
C LYS A 246 -5.58 -26.64 27.81
N GLN A 247 -4.95 -25.66 27.17
CA GLN A 247 -3.55 -25.70 26.75
C GLN A 247 -2.55 -25.24 27.84
N GLY A 248 -3.05 -24.93 29.04
CA GLY A 248 -2.20 -24.53 30.18
C GLY A 248 -1.64 -23.11 30.06
N TYR A 249 -2.36 -22.20 29.41
CA TYR A 249 -2.07 -20.76 29.49
C TYR A 249 -2.67 -20.16 30.76
N SER A 250 -1.91 -19.28 31.40
CA SER A 250 -2.37 -18.46 32.53
C SER A 250 -2.82 -17.10 32.01
N GLN A 251 -4.09 -16.78 32.21
CA GLN A 251 -4.63 -15.48 31.84
C GLN A 251 -4.08 -14.39 32.76
N VAL A 252 -3.65 -13.27 32.18
CA VAL A 252 -3.16 -12.09 32.88
C VAL A 252 -3.84 -10.84 32.33
N PHE A 253 -3.70 -9.72 33.06
CA PHE A 253 -4.23 -8.42 32.66
C PHE A 253 -3.15 -7.38 32.88
N THR A 254 -2.80 -6.61 31.85
CA THR A 254 -1.75 -5.60 31.92
C THR A 254 -2.25 -4.21 31.53
N PRO A 255 -1.70 -3.13 32.13
CA PRO A 255 -2.12 -1.76 31.81
C PRO A 255 -2.10 -1.44 30.31
N HIS A 256 -2.91 -0.46 29.89
CA HIS A 256 -2.91 0.06 28.52
C HIS A 256 -1.77 1.03 28.22
N ILE A 257 -1.16 1.57 29.27
CA ILE A 257 -0.09 2.56 29.20
C ILE A 257 1.09 2.08 30.03
N GLY A 258 2.31 2.38 29.58
CA GLY A 258 3.54 2.01 30.27
C GLY A 258 4.57 3.13 30.18
N LYS A 259 5.57 3.10 31.07
CA LYS A 259 6.69 4.06 31.03
C LYS A 259 7.42 3.97 29.69
N LEU A 260 7.79 5.11 29.11
CA LEU A 260 8.49 5.19 27.83
C LEU A 260 9.79 4.38 27.84
N THR A 261 10.49 4.37 28.97
CA THR A 261 11.72 3.59 29.18
C THR A 261 11.52 2.08 29.02
N LEU A 262 10.32 1.55 29.32
CA LEU A 262 10.00 0.14 29.07
C LEU A 262 10.07 -0.19 27.57
N TYR A 263 9.49 0.68 26.74
CA TYR A 263 9.45 0.49 25.29
C TYR A 263 10.81 0.74 24.63
N LYS A 264 11.58 1.71 25.13
CA LYS A 264 13.00 1.91 24.77
C LYS A 264 13.82 0.66 25.08
N THR A 265 13.70 0.11 26.28
CA THR A 265 14.41 -1.11 26.72
C THR A 265 14.05 -2.33 25.87
N SER A 266 12.77 -2.47 25.53
CA SER A 266 12.27 -3.61 24.73
C SER A 266 12.61 -3.52 23.24
N GLY A 267 13.15 -2.39 22.76
CA GLY A 267 13.42 -2.15 21.35
C GLY A 267 12.21 -1.71 20.51
N HIS A 268 10.98 -1.75 21.05
CA HIS A 268 9.79 -1.39 20.27
C HIS A 268 9.73 0.10 19.90
N PHE A 269 10.22 0.97 20.77
CA PHE A 269 10.23 2.41 20.49
C PHE A 269 11.15 2.79 19.31
N PRO A 270 12.41 2.35 19.21
CA PRO A 270 13.26 2.68 18.07
C PRO A 270 12.81 2.06 16.73
N TYR A 271 12.21 0.85 16.73
CA TYR A 271 11.87 0.16 15.47
C TYR A 271 10.46 0.44 14.93
N TYR A 272 9.52 0.83 15.80
CA TYR A 272 8.11 1.00 15.42
C TYR A 272 7.57 2.40 15.72
N LYS A 273 8.47 3.38 15.94
CA LYS A 273 8.11 4.74 16.33
C LYS A 273 7.04 5.37 15.42
N GLU A 274 7.20 5.21 14.11
CA GLU A 274 6.29 5.80 13.12
C GLU A 274 4.88 5.17 13.14
N SER A 275 4.75 3.99 13.73
CA SER A 275 3.48 3.26 13.89
C SER A 275 2.96 3.29 15.33
N GLN A 276 3.51 4.14 16.19
CA GLN A 276 3.11 4.30 17.59
C GLN A 276 2.42 5.65 17.82
N PHE A 277 1.51 5.69 18.79
CA PHE A 277 1.02 6.96 19.31
C PHE A 277 2.16 7.71 20.00
N GLY A 278 2.14 9.05 19.90
CA GLY A 278 3.14 9.90 20.55
C GLY A 278 3.23 9.63 22.05
N ALA A 279 4.44 9.73 22.59
CA ALA A 279 4.64 9.65 24.03
C ALA A 279 4.01 10.85 24.74
N ILE A 280 3.40 10.59 25.88
CA ILE A 280 2.82 11.59 26.77
C ILE A 280 3.89 11.91 27.81
N MET A 281 4.45 13.12 27.74
CA MET A 281 5.42 13.63 28.71
C MET A 281 4.78 13.74 30.10
N GLU A 282 5.57 13.57 31.16
CA GLU A 282 5.10 13.81 32.52
C GLU A 282 4.68 15.27 32.73
N ASN A 283 3.60 15.50 33.49
CA ASN A 283 2.99 16.83 33.61
C ASN A 283 3.94 17.89 34.20
N GLU A 284 4.79 17.52 35.16
CA GLU A 284 5.75 18.43 35.78
C GLU A 284 6.80 18.89 34.77
N GLN A 285 7.42 17.94 34.06
CA GLN A 285 8.37 18.24 32.99
C GLN A 285 7.72 18.98 31.81
N MET A 286 6.44 18.74 31.54
CA MET A 286 5.68 19.50 30.56
C MET A 286 5.57 20.97 30.94
N GLN A 287 5.27 21.26 32.21
CA GLN A 287 5.20 22.62 32.71
C GLN A 287 6.58 23.29 32.70
N GLU A 288 7.63 22.60 33.14
CA GLU A 288 9.00 23.10 33.09
C GLU A 288 9.45 23.44 31.65
N CYS A 289 9.16 22.56 30.70
CA CYS A 289 9.44 22.81 29.29
C CYS A 289 8.64 24.00 28.73
N ALA A 290 7.38 24.15 29.14
CA ALA A 290 6.56 25.29 28.75
C ALA A 290 7.11 26.61 29.31
N ASP A 291 7.46 26.64 30.60
CA ASP A 291 8.02 27.81 31.29
C ASP A 291 9.41 28.20 30.73
N ALA A 292 10.21 27.19 30.35
CA ALA A 292 11.51 27.38 29.72
C ALA A 292 11.43 27.75 28.22
N GLY A 293 10.23 27.75 27.62
CA GLY A 293 10.04 28.07 26.20
C GLY A 293 10.61 27.01 25.25
N CYS A 294 10.66 25.75 25.66
CA CYS A 294 11.12 24.66 24.80
C CYS A 294 10.24 24.53 23.55
N THR A 295 10.89 24.39 22.40
CA THR A 295 10.21 24.10 21.12
C THR A 295 9.71 22.65 21.09
N CYS A 296 8.70 22.38 20.24
CA CYS A 296 8.24 21.00 20.02
C CYS A 296 9.37 20.07 19.53
N ALA A 297 10.31 20.58 18.73
CA ALA A 297 11.44 19.81 18.24
C ALA A 297 12.36 19.37 19.38
N GLU A 298 12.66 20.27 20.32
CA GLU A 298 13.47 19.97 21.50
C GLU A 298 12.78 18.96 22.41
N VAL A 299 11.49 19.15 22.70
CA VAL A 299 10.71 18.21 23.53
C VAL A 299 10.71 16.81 22.93
N MET A 300 10.45 16.70 21.62
CA MET A 300 10.44 15.41 20.93
C MET A 300 11.84 14.76 20.94
N GLN A 301 12.90 15.52 20.66
CA GLN A 301 14.27 15.00 20.70
C GLN A 301 14.63 14.47 22.10
N ARG A 302 14.27 15.20 23.15
CA ARG A 302 14.56 14.83 24.55
C ARG A 302 13.73 13.63 25.02
N LEU A 303 12.46 13.52 24.60
CA LEU A 303 11.63 12.33 24.83
C LEU A 303 12.16 11.11 24.06
N ASP A 304 12.65 11.32 22.84
CA ASP A 304 13.16 10.25 21.98
C ASP A 304 14.55 9.73 22.38
N GLY A 305 15.31 10.60 23.03
CA GLY A 305 16.68 10.36 23.46
C GLY A 305 16.80 9.21 24.44
N VAL A 306 17.99 8.63 24.50
CA VAL A 306 18.34 7.58 25.44
C VAL A 306 19.63 7.93 26.16
N SER A 307 19.79 7.41 27.38
CA SER A 307 21.05 7.57 28.10
C SER A 307 22.17 6.76 27.45
N LYS A 308 23.40 7.23 27.63
CA LYS A 308 24.60 6.52 27.15
C LYS A 308 24.64 5.07 27.66
N LYS A 309 24.31 4.85 28.93
CA LYS A 309 24.25 3.53 29.56
C LYS A 309 23.24 2.60 28.88
N LEU A 310 22.06 3.11 28.52
CA LEU A 310 21.04 2.32 27.84
C LEU A 310 21.47 1.96 26.41
N ALA A 311 22.05 2.92 25.68
CA ALA A 311 22.56 2.72 24.33
C ALA A 311 23.67 1.66 24.29
N GLU A 312 24.67 1.78 25.16
CA GLU A 312 25.78 0.80 25.28
C GLU A 312 25.25 -0.59 25.63
N GLY A 313 24.32 -0.69 26.58
CA GLY A 313 23.73 -1.97 26.99
C GLY A 313 22.96 -2.67 25.86
N ILE A 314 22.19 -1.91 25.07
CA ILE A 314 21.42 -2.47 23.94
C ILE A 314 22.36 -2.85 22.79
N ASN A 315 23.26 -1.96 22.38
CA ASN A 315 24.20 -2.21 21.28
C ASN A 315 25.11 -3.40 21.58
N SER A 316 25.58 -3.55 22.83
CA SER A 316 26.36 -4.71 23.27
C SER A 316 25.58 -6.01 23.15
N ARG A 317 24.32 -6.06 23.64
CA ARG A 317 23.46 -7.26 23.55
C ARG A 317 23.08 -7.61 22.11
N ALA A 318 22.90 -6.61 21.26
CA ALA A 318 22.55 -6.79 19.86
C ALA A 318 23.76 -7.18 18.98
N GLY A 319 24.99 -6.99 19.47
CA GLY A 319 26.22 -7.21 18.71
C GLY A 319 26.40 -6.27 17.51
N LYS A 320 25.60 -5.20 17.43
CA LYS A 320 25.62 -4.18 16.36
C LYS A 320 25.10 -2.85 16.89
N GLU A 321 25.38 -1.76 16.17
CA GLU A 321 24.79 -0.46 16.46
C GLU A 321 23.28 -0.49 16.15
N VAL A 322 22.47 -0.48 17.20
CA VAL A 322 21.00 -0.41 17.16
C VAL A 322 20.52 1.00 17.47
N ILE A 323 21.16 1.63 18.45
CA ILE A 323 20.91 3.01 18.84
C ILE A 323 22.12 3.82 18.34
N PRO A 324 21.91 4.71 17.36
CA PRO A 324 22.98 5.56 16.85
C PRO A 324 23.33 6.69 17.82
N PRO A 325 24.57 7.24 17.76
CA PRO A 325 25.07 8.23 18.73
C PRO A 325 24.27 9.54 18.79
N ASP A 326 23.61 9.94 17.70
CA ASP A 326 22.76 11.14 17.60
C ASP A 326 21.49 11.05 18.48
N ARG A 327 21.11 9.85 18.91
CA ARG A 327 20.02 9.61 19.86
C ARG A 327 20.47 9.55 21.32
N VAL A 328 21.77 9.63 21.58
CA VAL A 328 22.32 9.59 22.94
C VAL A 328 22.39 11.02 23.47
N LEU A 329 21.66 11.27 24.55
CA LEU A 329 21.65 12.56 25.22
C LEU A 329 22.19 12.44 26.65
N ALA A 330 22.54 13.58 27.26
CA ALA A 330 22.92 13.62 28.66
C ALA A 330 21.71 13.31 29.56
N ASP A 331 21.92 12.63 30.69
CA ASP A 331 20.82 12.12 31.52
C ASP A 331 19.88 13.24 32.03
N ASP A 332 20.41 14.43 32.30
CA ASP A 332 19.69 15.64 32.72
C ASP A 332 18.86 16.29 31.60
N SER A 333 19.19 15.97 30.35
CA SER A 333 18.45 16.45 29.19
C SER A 333 17.33 15.51 28.74
N LEU A 334 17.23 14.29 29.31
CA LEU A 334 16.16 13.35 28.96
C LEU A 334 14.83 13.76 29.58
N LEU A 335 13.75 13.49 28.85
CA LEU A 335 12.39 13.62 29.37
C LEU A 335 11.79 12.24 29.61
N ASP A 336 11.06 12.14 30.72
CA ASP A 336 10.26 10.98 31.08
C ASP A 336 8.84 11.12 30.53
N GLY A 337 8.17 9.98 30.45
CA GLY A 337 6.82 9.94 29.94
C GLY A 337 6.26 8.54 29.84
N PHE A 338 5.06 8.48 29.32
CA PHE A 338 4.27 7.29 29.17
C PHE A 338 3.82 7.11 27.72
N MET A 339 3.51 5.89 27.34
CA MET A 339 3.04 5.58 26.00
C MET A 339 1.99 4.48 26.03
N LEU A 340 0.95 4.63 25.20
CA LEU A 340 -0.03 3.60 24.93
C LEU A 340 0.65 2.35 24.36
N LYS A 341 0.38 1.17 24.92
CA LYS A 341 1.08 -0.04 24.53
C LYS A 341 0.77 -0.40 23.07
N PRO A 342 1.78 -0.56 22.20
CA PRO A 342 1.57 -1.05 20.83
C PRO A 342 1.51 -2.59 20.75
N MET A 343 1.85 -3.26 21.85
CA MET A 343 1.82 -4.70 22.05
C MET A 343 1.94 -5.07 23.53
N ASN A 344 1.58 -6.31 23.86
CA ASN A 344 1.54 -6.80 25.25
C ASN A 344 2.90 -7.31 25.77
N CYS A 345 3.81 -7.71 24.87
CA CYS A 345 5.05 -8.42 25.21
C CYS A 345 5.89 -7.78 26.33
N PRO A 346 6.15 -6.45 26.34
CA PRO A 346 6.94 -5.84 27.41
C PRO A 346 6.31 -6.00 28.81
N HIS A 347 4.98 -5.99 28.90
CA HIS A 347 4.28 -6.17 30.17
C HIS A 347 4.26 -7.63 30.60
N HIS A 348 4.08 -8.57 29.66
CA HIS A 348 4.16 -10.01 29.96
C HIS A 348 5.55 -10.40 30.47
N ILE A 349 6.61 -9.80 29.93
CA ILE A 349 7.98 -9.98 30.43
C ILE A 349 8.09 -9.47 31.87
N LYS A 350 7.46 -8.35 32.22
CA LYS A 350 7.45 -7.84 33.61
C LYS A 350 6.67 -8.74 34.57
N ILE A 351 5.60 -9.40 34.12
CA ILE A 351 4.94 -10.44 34.92
C ILE A 351 5.85 -11.65 35.09
N TYR A 352 6.53 -12.09 34.02
CA TYR A 352 7.47 -13.20 34.10
C TYR A 352 8.60 -12.93 35.10
N ASP A 353 9.16 -11.72 35.08
CA ASP A 353 10.27 -11.21 35.91
C ASP A 353 9.87 -10.92 37.37
N SER A 354 8.57 -10.91 37.69
CA SER A 354 8.08 -10.56 39.04
C SER A 354 8.42 -11.58 40.13
N GLN A 355 8.85 -12.79 39.75
CA GLN A 355 9.23 -13.85 40.67
C GLN A 355 10.33 -14.74 40.09
N PRO A 356 11.25 -15.29 40.92
CA PRO A 356 12.20 -16.30 40.49
C PRO A 356 11.50 -17.55 39.96
N ARG A 357 12.11 -18.22 38.97
CA ARG A 357 11.59 -19.45 38.36
C ARG A 357 12.70 -20.50 38.22
N SER A 358 12.33 -21.75 38.45
CA SER A 358 13.15 -22.93 38.17
C SER A 358 12.98 -23.36 36.71
N TYR A 359 13.96 -24.09 36.17
CA TYR A 359 13.82 -24.75 34.86
C TYR A 359 12.62 -25.71 34.82
N ARG A 360 12.19 -26.22 35.99
CA ARG A 360 11.02 -27.10 36.13
C ARG A 360 9.68 -26.39 36.00
N ASP A 361 9.65 -25.07 36.21
CA ASP A 361 8.44 -24.25 36.06
C ASP A 361 8.18 -23.92 34.58
N LEU A 362 9.11 -24.27 33.69
CA LEU A 362 8.97 -24.09 32.25
C LEU A 362 8.28 -25.30 31.62
N PRO A 363 7.41 -25.09 30.61
CA PRO A 363 7.11 -23.82 29.95
C PRO A 363 6.10 -22.94 30.70
N VAL A 364 6.39 -21.64 30.80
CA VAL A 364 5.44 -20.61 31.26
C VAL A 364 4.70 -20.05 30.05
N ARG A 365 3.37 -20.00 30.14
CA ARG A 365 2.51 -19.47 29.08
C ARG A 365 1.57 -18.43 29.67
N LEU A 366 1.71 -17.18 29.23
CA LEU A 366 0.81 -16.08 29.60
C LEU A 366 -0.08 -15.78 28.41
N ALA A 367 -1.36 -15.52 28.67
CA ALA A 367 -2.32 -15.05 27.68
C ALA A 367 -3.06 -13.83 28.20
N GLU A 368 -3.47 -12.93 27.31
CA GLU A 368 -4.21 -11.73 27.65
C GLU A 368 -5.01 -11.30 26.43
N PHE A 369 -6.30 -11.02 26.60
CA PHE A 369 -7.06 -10.23 25.62
C PHE A 369 -6.60 -8.77 25.69
N GLY A 370 -5.37 -8.53 25.27
CA GLY A 370 -4.63 -7.31 25.54
C GLY A 370 -4.96 -6.26 24.49
N THR A 371 -5.56 -5.16 24.95
CA THR A 371 -5.88 -4.03 24.07
C THR A 371 -4.65 -3.17 23.84
N VAL A 372 -4.30 -2.99 22.58
CA VAL A 372 -3.10 -2.30 22.11
C VAL A 372 -3.48 -1.22 21.10
N TYR A 373 -2.56 -0.26 20.92
CA TYR A 373 -2.79 0.92 20.10
C TYR A 373 -1.65 1.14 19.11
N ARG A 374 -1.99 1.33 17.84
CA ARG A 374 -1.03 1.60 16.76
C ARG A 374 -1.47 2.81 15.95
N TRP A 375 -0.50 3.63 15.59
CA TRP A 375 -0.71 4.79 14.73
C TRP A 375 -0.72 4.35 13.26
N GLU A 376 -1.84 3.79 12.84
CA GLU A 376 -2.09 3.51 11.42
C GLU A 376 -2.42 4.82 10.69
N LYS A 377 -1.85 5.00 9.48
CA LYS A 377 -2.11 6.18 8.65
C LYS A 377 -3.60 6.23 8.30
N SER A 378 -4.19 7.43 8.31
CA SER A 378 -5.64 7.59 8.13
C SER A 378 -6.16 6.97 6.82
N GLY A 379 -5.38 7.03 5.74
CA GLY A 379 -5.74 6.42 4.45
C GLY A 379 -5.68 4.88 4.42
N GLU A 380 -5.13 4.25 5.45
CA GLU A 380 -5.01 2.78 5.55
C GLU A 380 -6.11 2.17 6.43
N LEU A 381 -6.86 2.99 7.17
CA LEU A 381 -7.93 2.52 8.06
C LEU A 381 -9.11 1.96 7.27
N ASN A 382 -9.64 0.82 7.69
CA ASN A 382 -10.73 0.16 6.99
C ASN A 382 -11.62 -0.68 7.92
N GLY A 383 -12.78 -0.13 8.30
CA GLY A 383 -13.77 -0.83 9.13
C GLY A 383 -13.12 -1.47 10.37
N LEU A 384 -13.33 -2.78 10.57
CA LEU A 384 -12.67 -3.58 11.61
C LEU A 384 -11.34 -4.24 11.19
N THR A 385 -10.98 -4.25 9.90
CA THR A 385 -9.79 -5.00 9.42
C THR A 385 -8.50 -4.25 9.68
N ARG A 386 -8.54 -2.92 9.68
CA ARG A 386 -7.38 -2.08 10.00
C ARG A 386 -7.82 -0.88 10.85
N VAL A 387 -7.38 -0.87 12.10
CA VAL A 387 -7.85 0.02 13.18
C VAL A 387 -6.67 0.48 14.04
N ARG A 388 -6.86 1.57 14.77
CA ARG A 388 -5.83 2.11 15.67
C ARG A 388 -5.88 1.51 17.07
N GLY A 389 -7.05 1.09 17.54
CA GLY A 389 -7.23 0.39 18.81
C GLY A 389 -7.84 -0.98 18.59
N PHE A 390 -7.17 -2.02 19.05
CA PHE A 390 -7.64 -3.41 18.89
C PHE A 390 -7.18 -4.29 20.05
N THR A 391 -7.85 -5.43 20.19
CA THR A 391 -7.57 -6.42 21.23
C THR A 391 -7.05 -7.68 20.56
N GLN A 392 -5.86 -8.11 20.97
CA GLN A 392 -5.27 -9.39 20.54
C GLN A 392 -5.58 -10.46 21.59
N ASP A 393 -5.66 -11.72 21.18
CA ASP A 393 -5.92 -12.90 22.01
C ASP A 393 -4.67 -13.45 22.75
#